data_AF-A0AAU2U581-F1
#
_entry.id   AF-A0AAU2U581-F1
#
_cell.length_a   1.000
_cell.length_b   1.000
_cell.length_c   1.000
_cell.angle_alpha   90.00
_cell.angle_beta   90.00
_cell.angle_gamma   90.00
#
_symmetry.space_group_name_H-M   'P 1'
#
loop_
_entity.id
_entity.type
_entity.pdbx_description
1 polymer ?
#
loop_
_entity_poly.entity_id
_entity_poly.type
_entity_poly.pdbx_seq_one_letter_code
_entity_poly.pdbx_strand_id
1 'polypeptide(L)'
;MSSLLTEGDLTHEAHVVWLEDPENLDYVRQALDKTPRRRNKPRYARDGRMVGYAELDDHAEADPDSGLYRRRVFFLLPHDRDTQPEGLYQEGAPGEAVDPRTIDVRKVGEKTPRSQQGPAAITGTRT
;
A
#
# COMPACT_ATOMS: atom_id res chain seq x y z
N MET A 1 18.01 -0.07 3.74
CA MET A 1 16.64 0.37 3.42
C MET A 1 15.71 -0.77 3.76
N SER A 2 14.91 -0.68 4.83
CA SER A 2 13.98 -1.76 5.21
C SER A 2 12.77 -1.72 4.27
N SER A 3 12.52 -2.82 3.56
CA SER A 3 11.39 -3.00 2.62
C SER A 3 10.10 -3.47 3.30
N LEU A 4 10.04 -3.48 4.63
CA LEU A 4 8.91 -4.00 5.39
C LEU A 4 8.56 -3.01 6.49
N LEU A 5 7.38 -2.39 6.37
CA LEU A 5 6.73 -1.76 7.50
C LEU A 5 6.62 -2.77 8.64
N THR A 6 6.75 -2.28 9.87
CA THR A 6 6.46 -3.06 11.09
C THR A 6 5.13 -2.61 11.66
N GLU A 7 4.48 -3.44 12.48
CA GLU A 7 3.26 -3.02 13.19
C GLU A 7 3.52 -1.82 14.12
N GLY A 8 4.75 -1.67 14.60
CA GLY A 8 5.21 -0.50 15.36
C GLY A 8 5.10 0.81 14.58
N ASP A 9 5.24 0.77 13.25
CA ASP A 9 5.06 1.94 12.38
C ASP A 9 3.58 2.33 12.20
N LEU A 10 2.65 1.44 12.58
CA LEU A 10 1.22 1.54 12.30
C LEU A 10 0.36 1.72 13.56
N THR A 11 0.97 1.83 14.74
CA THR A 11 0.31 1.84 16.06
C THR A 11 -0.84 2.85 16.18
N HIS A 12 -0.71 3.99 15.50
CA HIS A 12 -1.67 5.08 15.55
C HIS A 12 -2.68 5.07 14.39
N GLU A 13 -2.69 4.06 13.53
CA GLU A 13 -3.74 3.97 12.52
C GLU A 13 -5.11 3.82 13.20
N ALA A 14 -6.09 4.56 12.69
CA ALA A 14 -7.48 4.54 13.14
C ALA A 14 -8.41 3.96 12.06
N HIS A 15 -8.18 4.34 10.81
CA HIS A 15 -9.00 3.89 9.67
C HIS A 15 -8.13 3.67 8.44
N VAL A 16 -8.52 2.70 7.62
CA VAL A 16 -8.04 2.54 6.25
C VAL A 16 -9.12 3.08 5.32
N VAL A 17 -8.75 4.04 4.47
CA VAL A 17 -9.64 4.66 3.50
C VAL A 17 -9.20 4.27 2.10
N TRP A 18 -10.07 3.55 1.40
CA TRP A 18 -9.90 3.17 0.00
C TRP A 18 -10.53 4.23 -0.93
N LEU A 19 -9.80 4.60 -1.97
CA LEU A 19 -10.26 5.51 -3.03
C LEU A 19 -10.70 4.75 -4.29
N GLU A 20 -10.24 3.51 -4.43
CA GLU A 20 -10.62 2.53 -5.45
C GLU A 20 -10.99 1.23 -4.73
N ASP A 21 -11.77 0.36 -5.37
CA ASP A 21 -12.16 -0.93 -4.79
C ASP A 21 -10.95 -1.89 -4.71
N PRO A 22 -10.48 -2.26 -3.50
CA PRO A 22 -9.31 -3.13 -3.33
C PRO A 22 -9.51 -4.53 -3.90
N GLU A 23 -10.75 -4.99 -4.09
CA GLU A 23 -11.02 -6.32 -4.64
C GLU A 23 -10.58 -6.44 -6.10
N ASN A 24 -10.47 -5.33 -6.85
CA ASN A 24 -10.06 -5.34 -8.25
C ASN A 24 -8.54 -5.27 -8.45
N LEU A 25 -7.76 -5.15 -7.38
CA LEU A 25 -6.31 -4.94 -7.45
C LEU A 25 -5.54 -6.18 -6.97
N ASP A 26 -4.69 -6.75 -7.82
CA ASP A 26 -3.82 -7.88 -7.46
C ASP A 26 -2.93 -7.56 -6.26
N TYR A 27 -2.34 -6.36 -6.28
CA TYR A 27 -1.51 -5.83 -5.22
C TYR A 27 -1.65 -4.31 -5.15
N VAL A 28 -1.22 -3.74 -4.02
CA VAL A 28 -0.93 -2.31 -3.89
C VAL A 28 0.47 -2.13 -3.34
N ARG A 29 1.16 -1.05 -3.71
CA ARG A 29 2.39 -0.63 -3.02
C ARG A 29 2.02 0.11 -1.75
N GLN A 30 2.80 -0.07 -0.69
CA GLN A 30 2.64 0.67 0.56
C GLN A 30 3.91 1.46 0.92
N ALA A 31 3.73 2.64 1.51
CA ALA A 31 4.80 3.46 2.04
C ALA A 31 4.29 4.35 3.19
N LEU A 32 5.22 4.89 3.99
CA LEU A 32 4.91 5.99 4.92
C LEU A 32 5.18 7.34 4.25
N ASP A 33 4.15 8.16 4.12
CA ASP A 33 4.26 9.56 3.72
C ASP A 33 4.26 10.49 4.93
N LYS A 34 5.06 11.56 4.87
CA LYS A 34 4.99 12.67 5.83
C LYS A 34 3.91 13.65 5.38
N THR A 35 2.93 13.92 6.24
CA THR A 35 1.75 14.74 5.91
C THR A 35 1.46 15.77 7.01
N PRO A 36 0.88 16.93 6.71
CA PRO A 36 0.60 17.95 7.72
C PRO A 36 -0.64 17.64 8.57
N ARG A 37 -1.44 16.62 8.21
CA ARG A 37 -2.72 16.31 8.85
C ARG A 37 -2.88 14.80 9.06
N ARG A 38 -3.41 14.43 10.22
CA ARG A 38 -3.74 13.04 10.61
C ARG A 38 -4.81 12.39 9.73
N ARG A 39 -5.76 13.19 9.23
CA ARG A 39 -6.98 12.75 8.52
C ARG A 39 -7.13 13.45 7.17
N ASN A 40 -8.08 12.95 6.37
CA ASN A 40 -8.36 13.31 4.98
C ASN A 40 -7.29 12.81 4.00
N LYS A 41 -7.65 12.83 2.71
CA LYS A 41 -6.78 12.46 1.59
C LYS A 41 -5.48 13.29 1.62
N PRO A 42 -4.30 12.65 1.75
CA PRO A 42 -3.02 13.34 1.61
C PRO A 42 -2.85 13.96 0.22
N ARG A 43 -2.05 15.02 0.13
CA ARG A 43 -1.56 15.49 -1.18
C ARG A 43 -0.67 14.39 -1.77
N TYR A 44 -0.96 13.97 -2.99
CA TYR A 44 -0.17 12.98 -3.71
C TYR A 44 0.61 13.66 -4.82
N ALA A 45 1.94 13.58 -4.77
CA ALA A 45 2.85 14.22 -5.73
C ALA A 45 3.87 13.23 -6.33
N ARG A 46 3.63 11.93 -6.12
CA ARG A 46 4.43 10.84 -6.72
C ARG A 46 3.86 10.54 -8.10
N ASP A 47 4.65 9.84 -8.91
CA ASP A 47 4.15 9.25 -10.16
C ASP A 47 3.02 8.24 -9.87
N GLY A 48 2.19 7.97 -10.87
CA GLY A 48 1.04 7.09 -10.76
C GLY A 48 -0.10 7.67 -9.92
N ARG A 49 -0.77 6.83 -9.14
CA ARG A 49 -2.00 7.21 -8.41
C ARG A 49 -2.07 6.62 -7.01
N MET A 50 -2.63 7.41 -6.09
CA MET A 50 -3.01 6.96 -4.74
C MET A 50 -4.34 6.21 -4.82
N VAL A 51 -4.34 4.97 -4.33
CA VAL A 51 -5.53 4.10 -4.29
C VAL A 51 -6.12 3.99 -2.88
N GLY A 52 -5.38 4.38 -1.86
CA GLY A 52 -5.86 4.44 -0.48
C GLY A 52 -4.87 5.05 0.49
N TYR A 53 -5.27 5.22 1.74
CA TYR A 53 -4.43 5.73 2.82
C TYR A 53 -4.96 5.37 4.19
N ALA A 54 -4.09 5.40 5.19
CA ALA A 54 -4.49 5.33 6.59
C ALA A 54 -4.74 6.73 7.18
N GLU A 55 -5.77 6.86 7.99
CA GLU A 55 -5.95 7.98 8.91
C GLU A 55 -5.42 7.61 10.29
N LEU A 56 -4.91 8.61 11.01
CA LEU A 56 -4.38 8.41 12.36
C LEU A 56 -5.38 8.80 13.43
N ASP A 57 -5.27 8.15 14.59
CA ASP A 57 -5.98 8.51 15.82
C ASP A 57 -5.45 9.82 16.43
N ASP A 58 -6.15 10.30 17.46
CA ASP A 58 -5.82 11.57 18.11
C ASP A 58 -4.59 11.48 19.03
N HIS A 59 -4.08 10.27 19.28
CA HIS A 59 -2.85 10.02 20.03
C HIS A 59 -1.60 10.05 19.13
N ALA A 60 -1.78 10.11 17.81
CA ALA A 60 -0.66 10.24 16.88
C ALA A 60 0.07 11.58 17.07
N GLU A 61 1.36 11.50 17.38
CA GLU A 61 2.23 12.67 17.50
C GLU A 61 2.87 13.03 16.16
N ALA A 62 3.03 14.33 15.93
CA ALA A 62 3.80 14.82 14.80
C ALA A 62 5.30 14.64 15.10
N ASP A 63 6.07 14.34 14.07
CA ASP A 63 7.53 14.34 14.12
C ASP A 63 8.03 15.71 14.63
N PRO A 64 8.80 15.77 15.72
CA PRO A 64 9.11 17.04 16.41
C PRO A 64 9.93 18.01 15.57
N ASP A 65 10.72 17.49 14.61
CA ASP A 65 11.57 18.32 13.75
C ASP A 65 10.78 18.92 12.59
N SER A 66 9.85 18.16 12.01
CA SER A 66 9.11 18.57 10.80
C SER A 66 7.69 19.05 11.06
N GLY A 67 7.11 18.73 12.21
CA GLY A 67 5.69 18.93 12.50
C GLY A 67 4.75 18.07 11.63
N LEU A 68 5.27 17.03 10.97
CA LEU A 68 4.51 16.18 10.05
C LEU A 68 4.19 14.82 10.66
N TYR A 69 3.05 14.26 10.29
CA TYR A 69 2.60 12.92 10.65
C TYR A 69 3.03 11.90 9.62
N ARG A 70 3.51 10.73 10.06
CA ARG A 70 3.80 9.58 9.19
C ARG A 70 2.52 8.79 8.97
N ARG A 71 2.08 8.65 7.72
CA ARG A 71 0.84 7.96 7.36
C ARG A 71 1.12 6.91 6.30
N ARG A 72 0.58 5.71 6.49
CA ARG A 72 0.61 4.68 5.47
C ARG A 72 -0.26 5.12 4.28
N VAL A 73 0.31 5.05 3.08
CA VAL A 73 -0.38 5.32 1.81
C VAL A 73 -0.27 4.11 0.91
N PHE A 74 -1.31 3.89 0.11
CA PHE A 74 -1.40 2.82 -0.88
C PHE A 74 -1.45 3.42 -2.27
N PHE A 75 -0.62 2.92 -3.18
CA PHE A 75 -0.48 3.49 -4.51
C PHE A 75 -0.09 2.46 -5.56
N LEU A 76 -0.27 2.86 -6.82
CA LEU A 76 0.17 2.15 -8.01
C LEU A 76 0.95 3.10 -8.93
N LEU A 77 2.01 2.60 -9.54
CA LEU A 77 2.83 3.31 -10.53
C LEU A 77 2.40 2.93 -11.96
N PRO A 78 2.70 3.75 -12.99
CA PRO A 78 2.25 3.49 -14.37
C PRO A 78 2.77 2.19 -15.00
N HIS A 79 3.82 1.61 -14.42
CA HIS A 79 4.43 0.35 -14.86
C HIS A 79 4.08 -0.84 -13.95
N ASP A 80 3.18 -0.66 -13.00
CA ASP A 80 2.62 -1.77 -12.22
C ASP A 80 1.67 -2.62 -13.08
N ARG A 81 1.50 -3.88 -12.65
CA ARG A 81 0.76 -4.90 -13.40
C ARG A 81 -0.68 -4.50 -13.74
N ASP A 82 -1.33 -3.75 -12.86
CA ASP A 82 -2.67 -3.18 -13.08
C ASP A 82 -2.79 -2.40 -14.40
N THR A 83 -1.74 -1.65 -14.77
CA THR A 83 -1.71 -0.87 -16.01
C THR A 83 -0.94 -1.58 -17.13
N GLN A 84 0.09 -2.35 -16.78
CA GLN A 84 0.95 -3.07 -17.73
C GLN A 84 1.02 -4.57 -17.35
N PRO A 85 -0.01 -5.37 -17.67
CA PRO A 85 -0.10 -6.77 -17.25
C PRO A 85 0.98 -7.66 -17.88
N GLU A 86 1.50 -7.29 -19.05
CA GLU A 86 2.59 -7.94 -19.77
C GLU A 86 3.95 -7.25 -19.54
N GLY A 87 4.01 -6.32 -18.57
CA GLY A 87 5.17 -5.49 -18.29
C GLY A 87 6.13 -6.08 -17.26
N LEU A 88 6.93 -5.22 -16.63
CA LEU A 88 7.98 -5.58 -15.66
C LEU A 88 7.50 -6.51 -14.54
N TYR A 89 6.25 -6.33 -14.09
CA TYR A 89 5.66 -7.10 -13.00
C TYR A 89 4.67 -8.17 -13.50
N GLN A 90 4.87 -8.69 -14.71
CA GLN A 90 4.06 -9.80 -15.25
C GLN A 90 4.16 -11.07 -14.40
N GLU A 91 5.31 -11.38 -13.82
CA GLU A 91 5.50 -12.63 -13.05
C GLU A 91 5.60 -12.42 -11.54
N GLY A 92 6.07 -11.24 -11.12
CA GLY A 92 6.34 -10.89 -9.73
C GLY A 92 5.67 -9.60 -9.31
N ALA A 93 5.98 -9.13 -8.10
CA ALA A 93 5.50 -7.85 -7.60
C ALA A 93 6.64 -7.04 -6.95
N PRO A 94 6.47 -5.72 -6.82
CA PRO A 94 7.44 -4.87 -6.12
C PRO A 94 7.72 -5.35 -4.68
N GLY A 95 8.90 -5.00 -4.15
CA GLY A 95 9.35 -5.43 -2.83
C GLY A 95 8.38 -5.04 -1.71
N GLU A 96 7.78 -3.86 -1.82
CA GLU A 96 6.81 -3.29 -0.89
C GLU A 96 5.35 -3.68 -1.19
N ALA A 97 5.08 -4.40 -2.28
CA ALA A 97 3.73 -4.72 -2.71
C ALA A 97 3.09 -5.81 -1.84
N VAL A 98 1.82 -5.60 -1.46
CA VAL A 98 1.02 -6.47 -0.60
C VAL A 98 -0.39 -6.69 -1.16
N ASP A 99 -1.06 -7.74 -0.71
CA ASP A 99 -2.46 -8.01 -1.08
C ASP A 99 -3.37 -7.02 -0.36
N PRO A 100 -4.13 -6.17 -1.08
CA PRO A 100 -4.94 -5.15 -0.46
C PRO A 100 -6.06 -5.72 0.44
N ARG A 101 -6.46 -6.97 0.23
CA ARG A 101 -7.50 -7.65 1.03
C ARG A 101 -7.02 -8.06 2.43
N THR A 102 -5.71 -8.00 2.66
CA THR A 102 -5.08 -8.37 3.94
C THR A 102 -4.74 -7.14 4.78
N ILE A 103 -4.95 -5.93 4.23
CA ILE A 103 -4.70 -4.67 4.91
C ILE A 103 -5.79 -4.45 5.94
N ASP A 104 -5.34 -4.25 7.17
CA ASP A 104 -6.18 -3.82 8.28
C ASP A 104 -5.45 -2.73 9.07
N VAL A 105 -6.21 -2.00 9.88
CA VAL A 105 -5.69 -0.99 10.81
C VAL A 105 -4.64 -1.62 11.72
N ARG A 106 -3.47 -0.97 11.82
CA ARG A 106 -2.33 -1.39 12.68
C ARG A 106 -1.68 -2.72 12.27
N LYS A 107 -2.15 -3.36 11.22
CA LYS A 107 -1.60 -4.63 10.72
C LYS A 107 -0.84 -4.40 9.42
N VAL A 108 0.34 -5.01 9.32
CA VAL A 108 1.09 -5.04 8.07
C VAL A 108 0.35 -5.88 7.03
N GLY A 109 0.30 -5.40 5.78
CA GLY A 109 -0.28 -6.19 4.68
C GLY A 109 0.57 -7.43 4.38
N GLU A 110 -0.08 -8.49 3.92
CA GLU A 110 0.56 -9.77 3.64
C GLU A 110 0.88 -9.93 2.14
N LYS A 111 1.95 -10.68 1.86
CA LYS A 111 2.34 -11.09 0.52
C LYS A 111 1.67 -12.43 0.20
N THR A 112 0.55 -12.41 -0.50
CA THR A 112 -0.21 -13.60 -0.88
C THR A 112 0.21 -14.09 -2.27
N PRO A 113 -0.12 -15.34 -2.67
CA PRO A 113 0.09 -15.78 -4.05
C PRO A 113 -0.53 -14.83 -5.08
N ARG A 114 -1.74 -14.30 -4.83
CA ARG A 114 -2.38 -13.31 -5.70
C ARG A 114 -1.51 -12.06 -5.87
N SER A 115 -1.01 -11.50 -4.79
CA SER A 115 -0.24 -10.26 -4.87
C SER A 115 1.16 -10.48 -5.42
N GLN A 116 1.76 -11.66 -5.21
CA GLN A 116 3.13 -11.92 -5.63
C GLN A 116 3.27 -12.58 -6.99
N GLN A 117 2.26 -13.29 -7.47
CA GLN A 117 2.31 -14.03 -8.72
C GLN A 117 1.40 -13.36 -9.74
N GLY A 118 1.86 -13.22 -10.99
CA GLY A 118 1.00 -12.71 -12.05
C GLY A 118 0.15 -13.77 -12.73
N PRO A 119 -0.71 -13.37 -13.69
CA PRO A 119 -1.70 -14.24 -14.33
C PRO A 119 -1.12 -15.51 -14.98
N ALA A 120 0.15 -15.49 -15.39
CA ALA A 120 0.80 -16.66 -15.96
C ALA A 120 1.00 -17.81 -14.96
N ALA A 121 1.20 -17.50 -13.67
CA ALA A 121 1.50 -18.51 -12.64
C ALA A 121 0.26 -19.31 -12.20
N ILE A 122 -0.92 -18.69 -12.18
CA ILE A 122 -2.19 -19.34 -11.78
C ILE A 122 -2.66 -20.42 -12.78
N THR A 123 -2.13 -20.42 -14.01
CA THR A 123 -2.51 -21.39 -15.05
C THR A 123 -1.79 -22.74 -14.90
N GLY A 124 -0.76 -22.83 -14.04
CA GLY A 124 0.06 -24.03 -13.86
C GLY A 124 -0.54 -25.15 -12.98
N THR A 125 -1.74 -24.99 -12.43
CA THR A 125 -2.31 -25.96 -11.46
C THR A 125 -3.66 -26.53 -11.89
N ARG A 126 -3.73 -27.09 -13.11
CA ARG A 126 -4.80 -28.01 -13.50
C ARG A 126 -4.21 -29.19 -14.27
N THR A 127 -3.96 -30.27 -13.54
CA THR A 127 -3.81 -31.63 -14.08
C THR A 127 -4.80 -32.53 -13.37
#